data_AF-A0A5Q4ETY1-F1
#
_entry.id   AF-A0A5Q4ETY1-F1
#
_cell.length_a   1.000
_cell.length_b   1.000
_cell.length_c   1.000
_cell.angle_alpha   90.00
_cell.angle_beta   90.00
_cell.angle_gamma   90.00
#
_symmetry.space_group_name_H-M   'P 1'
#
loop_
_entity.id
_entity.type
_entity.pdbx_description
1 polymer ?
#
loop_
_entity_poly.entity_id
_entity_poly.type
_entity_poly.pdbx_seq_one_letter_code
_entity_poly.pdbx_strand_id
1 'polypeptide(L)'
;MKTSCFVVRAVAGALAFGCAAASSTLAGGACPQAFENYGGFFRQIDLPPIEGASFGVAGGAMADGRLILLTGESVFLETGVGSGSFDVVGTIGVDAEPTFIRVSPDGSMVAAGVNPEIMVFPVSALGTPGAPADLAAASTVFSITHFTATWLDDATLAVDRALLDVTSDPMNPDVTVMVAGTGSAGIAFDSDGRFYTGEFIEGRIRAFDPAEWEFGPADFELDGVLIGTLSLSVSALAFDSDGNLFVGGGATGSETDVRQGIIAASAVQAAAMGMGPVDADDPAQVRRVGPETSAFPFFGVNYNPATGEMYVTNTDFFQSPFPVTWWATSGGPRADLDGDGVVGAGDLGVLLGLWGTADESADLSGDGVVGAADLAILLGSWGCS
;
A
#
# COMPACT_ATOMS: atom_id res chain seq x y z
N MET A 1 42.92 24.31 -17.40
CA MET A 1 44.23 24.76 -16.88
C MET A 1 44.20 26.26 -16.59
N LYS A 2 43.97 26.62 -15.33
CA LYS A 2 44.40 27.87 -14.68
C LYS A 2 44.20 27.64 -13.18
N THR A 3 45.28 27.34 -12.48
CA THR A 3 45.31 27.05 -11.05
C THR A 3 45.53 28.38 -10.33
N SER A 4 44.56 28.83 -9.53
CA SER A 4 44.75 29.95 -8.59
C SER A 4 44.88 29.37 -7.19
N CYS A 5 46.11 29.36 -6.64
CA CYS A 5 46.36 29.03 -5.24
C CYS A 5 46.11 30.27 -4.37
N PHE A 6 45.13 30.20 -3.46
CA PHE A 6 45.03 31.16 -2.36
C PHE A 6 45.97 30.75 -1.22
N VAL A 7 46.78 31.69 -0.73
CA VAL A 7 47.60 31.53 0.47
C VAL A 7 46.79 32.00 1.68
N VAL A 8 46.33 31.07 2.52
CA VAL A 8 45.81 31.41 3.85
C VAL A 8 47.00 31.45 4.81
N ARG A 9 47.24 32.62 5.42
CA ARG A 9 48.27 32.78 6.46
C ARG A 9 47.77 32.10 7.75
N ALA A 10 48.42 31.02 8.16
CA ALA A 10 48.29 30.43 9.49
C ALA A 10 49.60 30.58 10.27
N VAL A 11 49.48 30.99 11.54
CA VAL A 11 50.58 31.07 12.50
C VAL A 11 50.84 29.66 13.06
N ALA A 12 52.08 29.21 12.90
CA ALA A 12 52.74 28.08 13.57
C ALA A 12 52.14 26.66 13.41
N GLY A 13 52.85 25.82 12.63
CA GLY A 13 52.95 24.37 12.86
C GLY A 13 52.28 23.46 11.81
N ALA A 14 53.12 22.71 11.08
CA ALA A 14 52.82 21.61 10.15
C ALA A 14 52.31 21.97 8.73
N LEU A 15 53.15 21.75 7.72
CA LEU A 15 52.80 21.74 6.29
C LEU A 15 52.19 20.37 5.92
N ALA A 16 50.88 20.34 5.64
CA ALA A 16 50.24 19.23 4.95
C ALA A 16 49.94 19.66 3.51
N PHE A 17 50.53 18.98 2.52
CA PHE A 17 50.16 19.13 1.11
C PHE A 17 48.94 18.23 0.83
N GLY A 18 47.75 18.81 0.91
CA GLY A 18 46.52 18.16 0.44
C GLY A 18 46.24 18.53 -1.01
N CYS A 19 46.40 17.58 -1.94
CA CYS A 19 45.89 17.73 -3.30
C CYS A 19 44.40 17.38 -3.26
N ALA A 20 43.52 18.37 -3.14
CA ALA A 20 42.08 18.16 -3.29
C ALA A 20 41.79 17.82 -4.75
N ALA A 21 41.56 16.55 -5.05
CA ALA A 21 40.89 16.17 -6.28
C ALA A 21 39.46 16.73 -6.18
N ALA A 22 39.16 17.76 -6.97
CA ALA A 22 37.79 18.12 -7.24
C ALA A 22 37.19 17.00 -8.10
N SER A 23 36.64 15.98 -7.45
CA SER A 23 35.66 15.11 -8.09
C SER A 23 34.47 15.99 -8.43
N SER A 24 34.33 16.33 -9.70
CA SER A 24 33.04 16.79 -10.22
C SER A 24 32.09 15.60 -10.14
N THR A 25 31.40 15.46 -9.01
CA THR A 25 30.09 14.82 -9.04
C THR A 25 29.28 15.68 -10.01
N LEU A 26 28.95 15.10 -11.17
CA LEU A 26 27.75 15.54 -11.88
C LEU A 26 26.66 15.51 -10.81
N ALA A 27 26.08 16.68 -10.53
CA ALA A 27 24.89 16.74 -9.70
C ALA A 27 23.84 15.90 -10.43
N GLY A 28 23.68 14.64 -10.03
CA GLY A 28 22.45 13.92 -10.31
C GLY A 28 21.32 14.78 -9.76
N GLY A 29 20.28 14.98 -10.55
CA GLY A 29 19.05 15.57 -10.02
C GLY A 29 18.67 14.80 -8.77
N ALA A 30 18.19 15.49 -7.73
CA ALA A 30 17.68 14.80 -6.55
C ALA A 30 16.60 13.81 -7.03
N CYS A 31 16.74 12.53 -6.68
CA CYS A 31 15.74 11.53 -7.01
C CYS A 31 14.41 11.93 -6.39
N PRO A 32 13.29 11.88 -7.14
CA PRO A 32 11.98 12.12 -6.57
C PRO A 32 11.74 11.12 -5.42
N GLN A 33 11.21 11.61 -4.29
CA GLN A 33 10.77 10.74 -3.18
C GLN A 33 9.61 9.86 -3.67
N ALA A 34 9.38 8.70 -3.04
CA ALA A 34 8.32 7.78 -3.43
C ALA A 34 6.94 8.45 -3.58
N PHE A 35 6.64 9.35 -2.64
CA PHE A 35 5.47 10.23 -2.67
C PHE A 35 5.24 10.93 -4.02
N GLU A 36 6.30 11.42 -4.66
CA GLU A 36 6.20 12.15 -5.92
C GLU A 36 5.92 11.26 -7.14
N ASN A 37 6.28 9.98 -7.04
CA ASN A 37 6.14 9.01 -8.13
C ASN A 37 4.76 8.36 -8.17
N TYR A 38 4.11 8.21 -7.01
CA TYR A 38 2.79 7.60 -6.94
C TYR A 38 1.77 8.30 -7.85
N GLY A 39 1.01 7.49 -8.58
CA GLY A 39 0.01 7.93 -9.55
C GLY A 39 0.58 8.40 -10.89
N GLY A 40 1.90 8.34 -11.09
CA GLY A 40 2.52 8.63 -12.39
C GLY A 40 2.22 7.57 -13.46
N PHE A 41 1.99 6.32 -13.05
CA PHE A 41 1.58 5.21 -13.89
C PHE A 41 0.69 4.25 -13.11
N PHE A 42 -0.25 3.60 -13.82
CA PHE A 42 -1.11 2.56 -13.28
C PHE A 42 -1.11 1.36 -14.23
N ARG A 43 -0.85 0.17 -13.69
CA ARG A 43 -1.01 -1.10 -14.38
C ARG A 43 -2.29 -1.76 -13.90
N GLN A 44 -3.23 -2.04 -14.80
CA GLN A 44 -4.41 -2.82 -14.45
C GLN A 44 -4.01 -4.29 -14.17
N ILE A 45 -4.64 -4.90 -13.17
CA ILE A 45 -4.44 -6.30 -12.79
C ILE A 45 -5.62 -7.12 -13.31
N ASP A 46 -5.32 -8.17 -14.06
CA ASP A 46 -6.32 -9.13 -14.55
C ASP A 46 -6.75 -10.07 -13.42
N LEU A 47 -7.86 -9.73 -12.76
CA LEU A 47 -8.38 -10.51 -11.62
C LEU A 47 -8.93 -11.86 -12.07
N PRO A 48 -8.88 -12.89 -11.19
CA PRO A 48 -9.61 -14.13 -11.42
C PRO A 48 -11.11 -13.84 -11.55
N PRO A 49 -11.88 -14.70 -12.26
CA PRO A 49 -13.32 -14.56 -12.35
C PRO A 49 -13.94 -14.57 -10.96
N ILE A 50 -14.92 -13.69 -10.72
CA ILE A 50 -15.72 -13.72 -9.50
C ILE A 50 -16.50 -15.03 -9.46
N GLU A 51 -16.37 -15.78 -8.37
CA GLU A 51 -16.98 -17.10 -8.21
C GLU A 51 -18.21 -17.08 -7.29
N GLY A 52 -19.13 -18.02 -7.51
CA GLY A 52 -20.24 -18.29 -6.60
C GLY A 52 -21.20 -17.11 -6.39
N ALA A 53 -21.51 -16.84 -5.13
CA ALA A 53 -22.36 -15.72 -4.69
C ALA A 53 -21.57 -14.43 -4.43
N SER A 54 -20.24 -14.46 -4.62
CA SER A 54 -19.40 -13.29 -4.41
C SER A 54 -19.67 -12.21 -5.46
N PHE A 55 -19.42 -10.97 -5.06
CA PHE A 55 -19.50 -9.78 -5.89
C PHE A 55 -18.19 -8.98 -5.88
N GLY A 56 -17.13 -9.53 -5.29
CA GLY A 56 -15.85 -8.86 -5.16
C GLY A 56 -14.64 -9.80 -5.06
N VAL A 57 -13.48 -9.18 -4.95
CA VAL A 57 -12.19 -9.84 -4.76
C VAL A 57 -11.48 -9.13 -3.62
N ALA A 58 -11.15 -9.86 -2.56
CA ALA A 58 -10.24 -9.39 -1.54
C ALA A 58 -8.83 -9.87 -1.86
N GLY A 59 -7.81 -9.06 -1.59
CA GLY A 59 -6.43 -9.45 -1.85
C GLY A 59 -5.40 -8.75 -0.97
N GLY A 60 -4.22 -9.33 -0.93
CA GLY A 60 -3.06 -8.84 -0.18
C GLY A 60 -1.75 -9.33 -0.81
N ALA A 61 -0.64 -8.77 -0.35
CA ALA A 61 0.69 -9.16 -0.80
C ALA A 61 1.26 -10.29 0.08
N MET A 62 1.86 -11.28 -0.57
CA MET A 62 2.70 -12.29 0.06
C MET A 62 4.11 -11.76 0.31
N ALA A 63 4.86 -12.37 1.22
CA ALA A 63 6.24 -11.99 1.51
C ALA A 63 7.20 -12.12 0.31
N ASP A 64 6.85 -12.95 -0.69
CA ASP A 64 7.60 -13.09 -1.93
C ASP A 64 7.18 -12.10 -3.04
N GLY A 65 6.29 -11.15 -2.70
CA GLY A 65 5.79 -10.11 -3.60
C GLY A 65 4.64 -10.54 -4.50
N ARG A 66 4.21 -11.80 -4.47
CA ARG A 66 3.05 -12.26 -5.24
C ARG A 66 1.74 -11.85 -4.56
N LEU A 67 0.70 -11.70 -5.35
CA LEU A 67 -0.65 -11.45 -4.83
C LEU A 67 -1.34 -12.73 -4.38
N ILE A 68 -1.97 -12.71 -3.20
CA ILE A 68 -2.95 -13.70 -2.76
C ILE A 68 -4.34 -13.06 -2.80
N LEU A 69 -5.27 -13.71 -3.47
CA LEU A 69 -6.64 -13.22 -3.68
C LEU A 69 -7.66 -14.24 -3.18
N LEU A 70 -8.83 -13.76 -2.78
CA LEU A 70 -9.98 -14.56 -2.39
C LEU A 70 -11.22 -14.02 -3.11
N THR A 71 -11.98 -14.92 -3.74
CA THR A 71 -13.32 -14.66 -4.29
C THR A 71 -14.14 -15.95 -4.27
N GLY A 72 -15.41 -15.86 -3.88
CA GLY A 72 -16.25 -17.04 -3.62
C GLY A 72 -15.60 -17.96 -2.58
N GLU A 73 -15.38 -19.22 -2.95
CA GLU A 73 -14.73 -20.22 -2.10
C GLU A 73 -13.21 -20.33 -2.36
N SER A 74 -12.71 -19.75 -3.45
CA SER A 74 -11.38 -20.06 -3.97
C SER A 74 -10.33 -19.03 -3.52
N VAL A 75 -9.21 -19.54 -3.02
CA VAL A 75 -7.99 -18.78 -2.77
C VAL A 75 -7.04 -18.94 -3.95
N PHE A 76 -6.71 -17.81 -4.55
CA PHE A 76 -5.84 -17.69 -5.70
C PHE A 76 -4.48 -17.13 -5.31
N LEU A 77 -3.42 -17.61 -5.94
CA LEU A 77 -2.07 -17.09 -5.79
C LEU A 77 -1.55 -16.70 -7.17
N GLU A 78 -0.92 -15.54 -7.25
CA GLU A 78 -0.27 -15.08 -8.47
C GLU A 78 0.82 -16.08 -8.89
N THR A 79 0.90 -16.34 -10.19
CA THR A 79 1.84 -17.30 -10.78
C THR A 79 3.28 -16.81 -10.72
N GLY A 80 3.48 -15.50 -10.70
CA GLY A 80 4.76 -14.80 -10.53
C GLY A 80 4.49 -13.34 -10.19
N VAL A 81 5.45 -12.66 -9.58
CA VAL A 81 5.29 -11.27 -9.16
C VAL A 81 4.92 -10.41 -10.37
N GLY A 82 3.77 -9.72 -10.28
CA GLY A 82 3.29 -8.81 -11.30
C GLY A 82 2.79 -9.48 -12.58
N SER A 83 2.65 -10.81 -12.62
CA SER A 83 2.20 -11.52 -13.82
C SER A 83 0.72 -11.27 -14.17
N GLY A 84 -0.11 -10.86 -13.20
CA GLY A 84 -1.55 -10.71 -13.39
C GLY A 84 -2.25 -12.02 -13.74
N SER A 85 -1.61 -13.16 -13.52
CA SER A 85 -2.15 -14.49 -13.81
C SER A 85 -2.15 -15.32 -12.52
N PHE A 86 -3.26 -16.02 -12.25
CA PHE A 86 -3.52 -16.62 -10.94
C PHE A 86 -3.85 -18.10 -11.04
N ASP A 87 -3.32 -18.88 -10.08
CA ASP A 87 -3.66 -20.29 -9.87
C ASP A 87 -4.45 -20.46 -8.59
N VAL A 88 -5.44 -21.36 -8.60
CA VAL A 88 -6.14 -21.77 -7.37
C VAL A 88 -5.20 -22.62 -6.52
N VAL A 89 -4.98 -22.20 -5.27
CA VAL A 89 -4.11 -22.88 -4.29
C VAL A 89 -4.87 -23.38 -3.07
N GLY A 90 -6.11 -22.96 -2.86
CA GLY A 90 -6.92 -23.51 -1.77
C GLY A 90 -8.40 -23.15 -1.88
N THR A 91 -9.21 -23.80 -1.04
CA THR A 91 -10.64 -23.54 -0.91
C THR A 91 -11.00 -23.34 0.56
N ILE A 92 -11.81 -22.34 0.87
CA ILE A 92 -12.24 -22.03 2.24
C ILE A 92 -13.48 -22.82 2.70
N GLY A 93 -14.06 -23.66 1.84
CA GLY A 93 -15.19 -24.52 2.20
C GLY A 93 -16.55 -23.80 2.32
N VAL A 94 -16.57 -22.48 2.11
CA VAL A 94 -17.77 -21.64 2.16
C VAL A 94 -17.79 -20.69 0.97
N ASP A 95 -18.93 -20.60 0.29
CA ASP A 95 -19.19 -19.58 -0.72
C ASP A 95 -19.65 -18.30 -0.01
N ALA A 96 -18.74 -17.36 0.18
CA ALA A 96 -18.98 -16.14 0.94
C ALA A 96 -18.38 -14.92 0.23
N GLU A 97 -18.90 -13.74 0.57
CA GLU A 97 -18.26 -12.50 0.16
C GLU A 97 -17.06 -12.22 1.06
N PRO A 98 -15.84 -12.13 0.49
CA PRO A 98 -14.67 -11.79 1.27
C PRO A 98 -14.61 -10.28 1.54
N THR A 99 -14.29 -9.92 2.78
CA THR A 99 -14.14 -8.51 3.21
C THR A 99 -12.68 -8.07 3.17
N PHE A 100 -11.75 -8.97 3.52
CA PHE A 100 -10.32 -8.73 3.46
C PHE A 100 -9.54 -10.04 3.35
N ILE A 101 -8.29 -9.94 2.90
CA ILE A 101 -7.24 -10.93 3.15
C ILE A 101 -5.96 -10.18 3.52
N ARG A 102 -5.27 -10.66 4.55
CA ARG A 102 -4.07 -10.05 5.10
C ARG A 102 -3.06 -11.12 5.46
N VAL A 103 -1.83 -10.94 5.00
CA VAL A 103 -0.69 -11.79 5.38
C VAL A 103 -0.03 -11.17 6.60
N SER A 104 0.37 -11.99 7.58
CA SER A 104 1.09 -11.53 8.78
C SER A 104 2.44 -10.90 8.40
N PRO A 105 3.00 -10.01 9.25
CA PRO A 105 4.28 -9.35 8.98
C PRO A 105 5.43 -10.32 8.70
N ASP A 106 5.50 -11.46 9.38
CA ASP A 106 6.49 -12.52 9.13
C ASP A 106 6.19 -13.40 7.89
N GLY A 107 5.06 -13.20 7.23
CA GLY A 107 4.63 -13.98 6.07
C GLY A 107 4.12 -15.38 6.37
N SER A 108 3.94 -15.76 7.64
CA SER A 108 3.63 -17.13 8.04
C SER A 108 2.14 -17.44 8.11
N MET A 109 1.29 -16.44 8.31
CA MET A 109 -0.16 -16.57 8.51
C MET A 109 -0.94 -15.73 7.50
N VAL A 110 -2.15 -16.19 7.20
CA VAL A 110 -3.16 -15.45 6.42
C VAL A 110 -4.41 -15.32 7.28
N ALA A 111 -4.93 -14.10 7.40
CA ALA A 111 -6.27 -13.83 7.92
C ALA A 111 -7.19 -13.47 6.74
N ALA A 112 -8.30 -14.18 6.61
CA ALA A 112 -9.34 -13.93 5.61
C ALA A 112 -10.66 -13.62 6.31
N GLY A 113 -11.22 -12.45 6.04
CA GLY A 113 -12.55 -12.07 6.51
C GLY A 113 -13.62 -12.55 5.54
N VAL A 114 -14.52 -13.41 6.01
CA VAL A 114 -15.62 -14.00 5.25
C VAL A 114 -16.89 -13.94 6.09
N ASN A 115 -17.77 -12.99 5.81
CA ASN A 115 -18.87 -12.67 6.73
C ASN A 115 -19.73 -13.90 7.11
N PRO A 116 -19.96 -14.18 8.42
CA PRO A 116 -19.61 -13.37 9.61
C PRO A 116 -18.32 -13.80 10.34
N GLU A 117 -17.44 -14.57 9.71
CA GLU A 117 -16.29 -15.23 10.32
C GLU A 117 -14.94 -14.67 9.83
N ILE A 118 -13.92 -14.77 10.68
CA ILE A 118 -12.53 -14.55 10.28
C ILE A 118 -11.84 -15.92 10.32
N MET A 119 -11.30 -16.34 9.18
CA MET A 119 -10.52 -17.57 9.05
C MET A 119 -9.03 -17.23 9.08
N VAL A 120 -8.29 -17.85 9.98
CA VAL A 120 -6.85 -17.67 10.12
C VAL A 120 -6.15 -19.00 9.87
N PHE A 121 -5.31 -19.06 8.84
CA PHE A 121 -4.61 -20.27 8.43
C PHE A 121 -3.13 -19.99 8.10
N PRO A 122 -2.23 -20.97 8.28
CA PRO A 122 -0.83 -20.78 7.94
C PRO A 122 -0.64 -20.77 6.42
N VAL A 123 0.28 -19.94 5.93
CA VAL A 123 0.70 -19.93 4.51
C VAL A 123 1.17 -21.32 4.06
N SER A 124 1.78 -22.10 4.95
CA SER A 124 2.20 -23.48 4.66
C SER A 124 1.05 -24.46 4.39
N ALA A 125 -0.20 -24.08 4.69
CA ALA A 125 -1.38 -24.88 4.34
C ALA A 125 -1.85 -24.67 2.90
N LEU A 126 -1.36 -23.65 2.20
CA LEU A 126 -1.67 -23.44 0.79
C LEU A 126 -1.22 -24.65 -0.04
N GLY A 127 -2.08 -25.06 -0.95
CA GLY A 127 -1.79 -26.10 -1.93
C GLY A 127 -0.91 -25.60 -3.07
N THR A 128 -0.86 -26.38 -4.14
CA THR A 128 -0.11 -26.05 -5.36
C THR A 128 -1.07 -25.97 -6.55
N PRO A 129 -0.68 -25.29 -7.64
CA PRO A 129 -1.48 -25.29 -8.87
C PRO A 129 -1.92 -26.70 -9.29
N GLY A 130 -3.23 -26.89 -9.51
CA GLY A 130 -3.82 -28.19 -9.86
C GLY A 130 -4.05 -29.16 -8.70
N ALA A 131 -3.65 -28.80 -7.48
CA ALA A 131 -3.91 -29.53 -6.24
C ALA A 131 -4.19 -28.55 -5.08
N PRO A 132 -5.33 -27.83 -5.13
CA PRO A 132 -5.69 -26.87 -4.08
C PRO A 132 -5.95 -27.57 -2.75
N ALA A 133 -5.56 -26.92 -1.65
CA ALA A 133 -5.77 -27.43 -0.30
C ALA A 133 -7.15 -27.08 0.26
N ASP A 134 -7.69 -27.94 1.13
CA ASP A 134 -8.85 -27.62 1.96
C ASP A 134 -8.41 -26.75 3.14
N LEU A 135 -8.60 -25.43 2.99
CA LEU A 135 -8.21 -24.45 4.00
C LEU A 135 -9.22 -24.36 5.15
N ALA A 136 -10.45 -24.81 4.96
CA ALA A 136 -11.44 -24.86 6.04
C ALA A 136 -10.94 -25.75 7.19
N ALA A 137 -10.34 -26.90 6.85
CA ALA A 137 -9.76 -27.82 7.83
C ALA A 137 -8.47 -27.30 8.49
N ALA A 138 -7.75 -26.39 7.83
CA ALA A 138 -6.49 -25.81 8.32
C ALA A 138 -6.69 -24.49 9.09
N SER A 139 -7.89 -23.94 9.08
CA SER A 139 -8.18 -22.63 9.64
C SER A 139 -8.61 -22.70 11.11
N THR A 140 -8.16 -21.72 11.88
CA THR A 140 -8.82 -21.30 13.11
C THR A 140 -9.88 -20.27 12.75
N VAL A 141 -11.11 -20.45 13.21
CA VAL A 141 -12.27 -19.64 12.79
C VAL A 141 -12.80 -18.84 13.98
N PHE A 142 -12.86 -17.52 13.82
CA PHE A 142 -13.36 -16.59 14.82
C PHE A 142 -14.68 -15.96 14.36
N SER A 143 -15.75 -16.15 15.13
CA SER A 143 -17.06 -15.55 14.85
C SER A 143 -17.15 -14.12 15.39
N ILE A 144 -16.45 -13.19 14.74
CA ILE A 144 -16.39 -11.77 15.10
C ILE A 144 -16.87 -10.95 13.91
N THR A 145 -17.86 -10.07 14.12
CA THR A 145 -18.28 -9.11 13.11
C THR A 145 -17.12 -8.21 12.72
N HIS A 146 -16.90 -8.05 11.42
CA HIS A 146 -15.75 -7.31 10.90
C HIS A 146 -16.10 -6.64 9.58
N PHE A 147 -15.42 -5.56 9.27
CA PHE A 147 -15.43 -4.95 7.94
C PHE A 147 -14.03 -4.87 7.34
N THR A 148 -13.03 -4.66 8.19
CA THR A 148 -11.63 -4.62 7.78
C THR A 148 -10.74 -5.20 8.87
N ALA A 149 -9.53 -5.59 8.47
CA ALA A 149 -8.50 -5.98 9.41
C ALA A 149 -7.11 -5.60 8.91
N THR A 150 -6.18 -5.49 9.85
CA THR A 150 -4.73 -5.40 9.60
C THR A 150 -3.98 -6.07 10.73
N TRP A 151 -2.86 -6.70 10.44
CA TRP A 151 -2.01 -7.26 11.48
C TRP A 151 -1.30 -6.13 12.24
N LEU A 152 -1.23 -6.25 13.56
CA LEU A 152 -0.33 -5.47 14.41
C LEU A 152 1.03 -6.17 14.51
N ASP A 153 0.97 -7.49 14.70
CA ASP A 153 2.12 -8.40 14.76
C ASP A 153 1.70 -9.79 14.24
N ASP A 154 2.53 -10.81 14.43
CA ASP A 154 2.29 -12.17 13.89
C ASP A 154 1.22 -12.97 14.66
N ALA A 155 0.71 -12.45 15.78
CA ALA A 155 -0.28 -13.10 16.65
C ALA A 155 -1.51 -12.22 16.93
N THR A 156 -1.45 -10.93 16.62
CA THR A 156 -2.50 -9.96 16.95
C THR A 156 -3.02 -9.30 15.68
N LEU A 157 -4.30 -9.53 15.40
CA LEU A 157 -5.02 -8.93 14.29
C LEU A 157 -5.88 -7.77 14.81
N ALA A 158 -5.65 -6.56 14.32
CA ALA A 158 -6.63 -5.50 14.49
C ALA A 158 -7.81 -5.75 13.55
N VAL A 159 -9.00 -5.89 14.12
CA VAL A 159 -10.27 -6.09 13.45
C VAL A 159 -11.13 -4.88 13.75
N ASP A 160 -11.40 -4.08 12.73
CA ASP A 160 -11.96 -2.73 12.86
C ASP A 160 -11.21 -1.94 13.97
N ARG A 161 -11.83 -1.67 15.13
CA ARG A 161 -11.22 -0.89 16.22
C ARG A 161 -10.86 -1.74 17.46
N ALA A 162 -10.69 -3.05 17.28
CA ALA A 162 -10.33 -3.98 18.35
C ALA A 162 -9.15 -4.87 17.95
N LEU A 163 -8.36 -5.29 18.93
CA LEU A 163 -7.29 -6.29 18.76
C LEU A 163 -7.84 -7.67 19.10
N LEU A 164 -7.63 -8.62 18.20
CA LEU A 164 -7.89 -10.04 18.35
C LEU A 164 -6.55 -10.78 18.48
N ASP A 165 -6.35 -11.48 19.58
CA ASP A 165 -5.27 -12.48 19.68
C ASP A 165 -5.69 -13.74 18.91
N VAL A 166 -5.08 -13.99 17.75
CA VAL A 166 -5.44 -15.14 16.90
C VAL A 166 -4.93 -16.47 17.44
N THR A 167 -4.16 -16.45 18.53
CA THR A 167 -3.69 -17.65 19.24
C THR A 167 -4.59 -18.03 20.42
N SER A 168 -5.54 -17.17 20.76
CA SER A 168 -6.54 -17.40 21.82
C SER A 168 -7.57 -18.47 21.42
N ASP A 169 -8.41 -18.89 22.38
CA ASP A 169 -9.47 -19.86 22.12
C ASP A 169 -10.50 -19.27 21.14
N PRO A 170 -10.71 -19.82 19.93
CA PRO A 170 -11.66 -19.28 18.96
C PRO A 170 -13.12 -19.26 19.45
N MET A 171 -13.47 -20.09 20.43
CA MET A 171 -14.81 -20.10 21.04
C MET A 171 -14.98 -19.04 22.12
N ASN A 172 -13.88 -18.50 22.65
CA ASN A 172 -13.86 -17.43 23.62
C ASN A 172 -12.61 -16.55 23.37
N PRO A 173 -12.59 -15.80 22.26
CA PRO A 173 -11.40 -15.11 21.82
C PRO A 173 -11.06 -13.94 22.74
N ASP A 174 -9.75 -13.72 22.91
CA ASP A 174 -9.24 -12.57 23.64
C ASP A 174 -9.30 -11.34 22.72
N VAL A 175 -10.25 -10.44 23.01
CA VAL A 175 -10.51 -9.23 22.22
C VAL A 175 -10.38 -7.98 23.09
N THR A 176 -9.54 -7.04 22.67
CA THR A 176 -9.34 -5.74 23.35
C THR A 176 -9.80 -4.61 22.44
N VAL A 177 -10.82 -3.85 22.85
CA VAL A 177 -11.26 -2.67 22.08
C VAL A 177 -10.26 -1.54 22.27
N MET A 178 -9.65 -1.06 21.17
CA MET A 178 -8.70 0.05 21.18
C MET A 178 -9.41 1.39 21.20
N VAL A 179 -10.39 1.57 20.31
CA VAL A 179 -11.05 2.86 20.10
C VAL A 179 -12.57 2.68 20.10
N ALA A 180 -13.25 3.39 20.99
CA ALA A 180 -14.70 3.46 21.06
C ALA A 180 -15.25 4.41 19.98
N GLY A 181 -16.43 4.07 19.46
CA GLY A 181 -17.13 4.86 18.45
C GLY A 181 -17.96 3.98 17.52
N THR A 182 -18.74 4.59 16.65
CA THR A 182 -19.56 3.89 15.66
C THR A 182 -19.11 4.22 14.25
N GLY A 183 -18.95 3.19 13.41
CA GLY A 183 -18.65 3.35 11.98
C GLY A 183 -17.55 2.40 11.53
N SER A 184 -17.71 1.84 10.34
CA SER A 184 -16.61 1.16 9.64
C SER A 184 -15.68 2.22 9.07
N ALA A 185 -14.38 2.01 9.25
CA ALA A 185 -13.35 2.91 8.77
C ALA A 185 -12.11 2.11 8.37
N GLY A 186 -11.31 2.68 7.46
CA GLY A 186 -9.99 2.16 7.17
C GLY A 186 -9.13 2.17 8.41
N ILE A 187 -8.25 1.17 8.54
CA ILE A 187 -7.33 1.02 9.65
C ILE A 187 -5.93 0.68 9.16
N ALA A 188 -4.91 1.16 9.86
CA ALA A 188 -3.51 0.85 9.60
C ALA A 188 -2.68 1.05 10.88
N PHE A 189 -1.48 0.47 10.90
CA PHE A 189 -0.44 0.80 11.87
C PHE A 189 0.76 1.40 11.16
N ASP A 190 1.41 2.38 11.80
CA ASP A 190 2.75 2.78 11.39
C ASP A 190 3.82 1.84 12.00
N SER A 191 5.08 2.08 11.65
CA SER A 191 6.22 1.29 12.13
C SER A 191 6.44 1.37 13.64
N ASP A 192 5.89 2.38 14.32
CA ASP A 192 5.97 2.55 15.77
C ASP A 192 4.82 1.84 16.50
N GLY A 193 3.90 1.20 15.75
CA GLY A 193 2.73 0.51 16.28
C GLY A 193 1.58 1.45 16.63
N ARG A 194 1.63 2.71 16.21
CA ARG A 194 0.52 3.66 16.40
C ARG A 194 -0.64 3.28 15.49
N PHE A 195 -1.84 3.26 16.05
CA PHE A 195 -3.05 2.88 15.33
C PHE A 195 -3.67 4.08 14.63
N TYR A 196 -3.93 3.95 13.33
CA TYR A 196 -4.61 4.95 12.52
C TYR A 196 -5.98 4.42 12.14
N THR A 197 -7.01 5.24 12.32
CA THR A 197 -8.37 4.90 11.91
C THR A 197 -9.10 6.12 11.38
N GLY A 198 -9.89 5.92 10.34
CA GLY A 198 -10.66 6.97 9.69
C GLY A 198 -12.08 7.12 10.21
N GLU A 199 -12.86 7.94 9.52
CA GLU A 199 -14.31 7.93 9.58
C GLU A 199 -14.95 8.08 8.20
N PHE A 200 -16.24 7.76 8.14
CA PHE A 200 -16.99 7.72 6.90
C PHE A 200 -17.55 9.07 6.43
N ILE A 201 -17.91 9.98 7.36
CA ILE A 201 -18.72 11.17 7.02
C ILE A 201 -17.86 12.40 6.71
N GLU A 202 -17.05 12.88 7.67
CA GLU A 202 -16.23 14.07 7.46
C GLU A 202 -14.83 13.71 6.94
N GLY A 203 -14.48 12.41 6.94
CA GLY A 203 -13.20 11.92 6.42
C GLY A 203 -12.00 12.29 7.30
N ARG A 204 -12.24 12.49 8.61
CA ARG A 204 -11.19 12.64 9.63
C ARG A 204 -10.38 11.37 9.77
N ILE A 205 -9.07 11.53 9.85
CA ILE A 205 -8.11 10.47 10.17
C ILE A 205 -7.49 10.81 11.52
N ARG A 206 -7.55 9.89 12.46
CA ARG A 206 -6.90 10.02 13.77
C ARG A 206 -5.90 8.91 14.01
N ALA A 207 -4.88 9.25 14.79
CA ALA A 207 -3.85 8.34 15.23
C ALA A 207 -3.84 8.24 16.75
N PHE A 208 -3.67 7.03 17.27
CA PHE A 208 -3.74 6.69 18.68
C PHE A 208 -2.48 5.93 19.07
N ASP A 209 -1.75 6.42 20.07
CA ASP A 209 -0.61 5.69 20.63
C ASP A 209 -1.09 4.47 21.42
N PRO A 210 -0.33 3.35 21.44
CA PRO A 210 -0.75 2.14 22.18
C PRO A 210 -1.05 2.37 23.66
N ALA A 211 -0.40 3.35 24.29
CA ALA A 211 -0.64 3.74 25.66
C ALA A 211 -2.05 4.33 25.90
N GLU A 212 -2.71 4.83 24.87
CA GLU A 212 -4.03 5.46 24.98
C GLU A 212 -5.15 4.45 25.24
N TRP A 213 -4.98 3.20 24.80
CA TRP A 213 -5.98 2.14 25.02
C TRP A 213 -5.60 1.08 26.05
N GLU A 214 -4.46 1.25 26.73
CA GLU A 214 -3.94 0.28 27.72
C GLU A 214 -4.92 0.02 28.89
N PHE A 215 -5.69 1.04 29.27
CA PHE A 215 -6.61 0.99 30.42
C PHE A 215 -8.09 1.05 30.04
N GLY A 216 -8.41 0.83 28.77
CA GLY A 216 -9.76 0.91 28.21
C GLY A 216 -9.76 1.65 26.87
N PRO A 217 -10.85 1.57 26.11
CA PRO A 217 -10.87 2.13 24.76
C PRO A 217 -10.78 3.66 24.78
N ALA A 218 -9.92 4.21 23.92
CA ALA A 218 -9.85 5.64 23.63
C ALA A 218 -11.14 6.11 22.92
N ASP A 219 -11.57 7.35 23.15
CA ASP A 219 -12.73 7.93 22.47
C ASP A 219 -12.29 8.57 21.14
N PHE A 220 -12.84 8.11 20.01
CA PHE A 220 -12.47 8.65 18.70
C PHE A 220 -12.69 10.16 18.56
N GLU A 221 -13.69 10.73 19.23
CA GLU A 221 -14.01 12.15 19.13
C GLU A 221 -13.10 13.02 20.01
N LEU A 222 -12.61 12.46 21.12
CA LEU A 222 -11.92 13.22 22.18
C LEU A 222 -10.43 12.93 22.27
N ASP A 223 -10.02 11.70 21.99
CA ASP A 223 -8.65 11.19 22.17
C ASP A 223 -7.94 10.98 20.82
N GLY A 224 -6.65 10.63 20.87
CA GLY A 224 -5.79 10.56 19.70
C GLY A 224 -5.51 11.92 19.05
N VAL A 225 -4.60 11.91 18.08
CA VAL A 225 -4.19 13.10 17.34
C VAL A 225 -4.90 13.14 15.99
N LEU A 226 -5.52 14.27 15.66
CA LEU A 226 -6.06 14.50 14.31
C LEU A 226 -4.90 14.63 13.32
N ILE A 227 -4.78 13.64 12.44
CA ILE A 227 -3.79 13.63 11.36
C ILE A 227 -4.22 14.56 10.26
N GLY A 228 -5.49 14.51 9.85
CA GLY A 228 -6.01 15.36 8.80
C GLY A 228 -7.46 15.01 8.47
N THR A 229 -8.02 15.79 7.57
CA THR A 229 -9.38 15.58 7.05
C THR A 229 -9.30 15.60 5.55
N LEU A 230 -9.69 14.49 4.91
CA LEU A 230 -9.80 14.41 3.45
C LEU A 230 -11.29 14.35 3.09
N SER A 231 -11.71 14.91 1.95
CA SER A 231 -13.06 14.76 1.41
C SER A 231 -13.41 13.34 0.93
N LEU A 232 -13.06 12.32 1.70
CA LEU A 232 -13.27 10.91 1.41
C LEU A 232 -13.90 10.23 2.60
N SER A 233 -14.78 9.26 2.33
CA SER A 233 -15.18 8.29 3.35
C SER A 233 -13.99 7.37 3.60
N VAL A 234 -13.19 7.65 4.63
CA VAL A 234 -11.92 6.94 4.88
C VAL A 234 -12.21 5.49 5.26
N SER A 235 -12.21 4.62 4.27
CA SER A 235 -12.64 3.23 4.39
C SER A 235 -11.50 2.22 4.25
N ALA A 236 -10.37 2.66 3.71
CA ALA A 236 -9.15 1.88 3.62
C ALA A 236 -7.95 2.79 3.93
N LEU A 237 -7.03 2.27 4.73
CA LEU A 237 -5.77 2.91 5.03
C LEU A 237 -4.64 1.89 4.82
N ALA A 238 -3.50 2.35 4.34
CA ALA A 238 -2.28 1.55 4.26
C ALA A 238 -1.06 2.48 4.33
N PHE A 239 0.03 2.00 4.90
CA PHE A 239 1.32 2.67 4.82
C PHE A 239 2.22 2.01 3.79
N ASP A 240 3.04 2.80 3.11
CA ASP A 240 4.24 2.26 2.44
C ASP A 240 5.42 2.15 3.40
N SER A 241 6.55 1.66 2.89
CA SER A 241 7.80 1.51 3.64
C SER A 241 8.41 2.85 4.10
N ASP A 242 8.08 3.95 3.43
CA ASP A 242 8.59 5.29 3.74
C ASP A 242 7.73 6.02 4.77
N GLY A 243 6.56 5.47 5.10
CA GLY A 243 5.58 6.05 6.02
C GLY A 243 4.59 6.99 5.35
N ASN A 244 4.48 7.00 4.03
CA ASN A 244 3.39 7.70 3.35
C ASN A 244 2.08 6.95 3.64
N LEU A 245 1.03 7.70 3.95
CA LEU A 245 -0.28 7.14 4.28
C LEU A 245 -1.20 7.19 3.06
N PHE A 246 -1.56 6.00 2.57
CA PHE A 246 -2.58 5.84 1.54
C PHE A 246 -3.96 5.85 2.16
N VAL A 247 -4.86 6.59 1.52
CA VAL A 247 -6.23 6.82 1.96
C VAL A 247 -7.20 6.47 0.84
N GLY A 248 -7.83 5.33 0.98
CA GLY A 248 -8.95 4.88 0.17
C GLY A 248 -10.29 5.37 0.73
N GLY A 249 -11.31 5.36 -0.12
CA GLY A 249 -12.63 5.87 0.22
C GLY A 249 -13.50 6.20 -0.98
N GLY A 250 -14.73 6.63 -0.70
CA GLY A 250 -15.65 7.20 -1.70
C GLY A 250 -15.88 8.70 -1.47
N ALA A 251 -16.54 9.37 -2.43
CA ALA A 251 -16.99 10.76 -2.29
C ALA A 251 -17.75 10.95 -0.98
N THR A 252 -17.46 12.05 -0.29
CA THR A 252 -18.41 12.62 0.68
C THR A 252 -19.13 13.81 0.03
N GLY A 253 -20.43 13.93 0.28
CA GLY A 253 -21.23 15.06 -0.21
C GLY A 253 -21.47 15.06 -1.72
N SER A 254 -21.13 16.18 -2.38
CA SER A 254 -21.41 16.41 -3.82
C SER A 254 -20.14 16.40 -4.69
N GLU A 255 -19.04 15.85 -4.20
CA GLU A 255 -17.82 15.70 -5.00
C GLU A 255 -18.04 14.70 -6.15
N THR A 256 -17.58 15.09 -7.34
CA THR A 256 -17.77 14.30 -8.59
C THR A 256 -16.47 13.81 -9.19
N ASP A 257 -15.31 14.18 -8.63
CA ASP A 257 -13.97 13.69 -9.00
C ASP A 257 -13.30 13.14 -7.74
N VAL A 258 -13.71 11.92 -7.36
CA VAL A 258 -13.18 11.23 -6.19
C VAL A 258 -11.90 10.54 -6.58
N ARG A 259 -10.87 10.77 -5.78
CA ARG A 259 -9.56 10.14 -5.93
C ARG A 259 -9.01 9.76 -4.58
N GLN A 260 -8.29 8.64 -4.53
CA GLN A 260 -7.58 8.26 -3.33
C GLN A 260 -6.58 9.35 -2.93
N GLY A 261 -6.42 9.52 -1.61
CA GLY A 261 -5.43 10.41 -1.03
C GLY A 261 -4.13 9.67 -0.76
N ILE A 262 -3.01 10.33 -0.96
CA ILE A 262 -1.71 9.91 -0.44
C ILE A 262 -1.21 11.08 0.40
N ILE A 263 -0.92 10.84 1.67
CA ILE A 263 -0.37 11.83 2.59
C ILE A 263 1.12 11.54 2.74
N ALA A 264 1.96 12.55 2.51
CA ALA A 264 3.40 12.44 2.63
C ALA A 264 3.82 12.05 4.06
N ALA A 265 4.81 11.16 4.19
CA ALA A 265 5.31 10.67 5.46
C ALA A 265 5.69 11.79 6.43
N SER A 266 6.35 12.83 5.92
CA SER A 266 6.71 14.01 6.72
C SER A 266 5.51 14.76 7.27
N ALA A 267 4.40 14.79 6.53
CA ALA A 267 3.17 15.46 6.94
C ALA A 267 2.42 14.62 8.00
N VAL A 268 2.34 13.29 7.81
CA VAL A 268 1.82 12.36 8.82
C VAL A 268 2.60 12.51 10.13
N GLN A 269 3.93 12.45 10.05
CA GLN A 269 4.81 12.57 11.22
C GLN A 269 4.66 13.92 11.92
N ALA A 270 4.63 15.03 11.17
CA ALA A 270 4.45 16.35 11.75
C ALA A 270 3.10 16.48 12.47
N ALA A 271 2.02 15.99 11.85
CA ALA A 271 0.69 16.01 12.45
C ALA A 271 0.66 15.17 13.73
N ALA A 272 1.21 13.96 13.70
CA ALA A 272 1.26 13.08 14.86
C ALA A 272 2.14 13.62 16.00
N MET A 273 3.12 14.49 15.71
CA MET A 273 3.89 15.25 16.70
C MET A 273 3.16 16.49 17.25
N GLY A 274 1.93 16.75 16.83
CA GLY A 274 1.12 17.89 17.28
C GLY A 274 1.48 19.20 16.59
N MET A 275 2.13 19.17 15.42
CA MET A 275 2.46 20.37 14.64
C MET A 275 1.26 20.95 13.87
N GLY A 276 0.08 20.36 14.04
CA GLY A 276 -1.16 20.71 13.34
C GLY A 276 -1.54 19.63 12.32
N PRO A 277 -2.83 19.54 11.95
CA PRO A 277 -3.29 18.56 10.97
C PRO A 277 -2.73 18.87 9.58
N VAL A 278 -2.63 17.82 8.77
CA VAL A 278 -2.30 17.86 7.34
C VAL A 278 -3.24 18.82 6.62
N ASP A 279 -2.66 19.70 5.80
CA ASP A 279 -3.40 20.56 4.88
C ASP A 279 -3.74 19.78 3.61
N ALA A 280 -5.02 19.46 3.43
CA ALA A 280 -5.49 18.65 2.31
C ALA A 280 -5.38 19.38 0.95
N ASP A 281 -5.20 20.69 0.95
CA ASP A 281 -5.04 21.51 -0.26
C ASP A 281 -3.56 21.76 -0.61
N ASP A 282 -2.62 21.37 0.26
CA ASP A 282 -1.18 21.49 0.02
C ASP A 282 -0.65 20.29 -0.79
N PRO A 283 -0.27 20.46 -2.07
CA PRO A 283 0.23 19.37 -2.90
C PRO A 283 1.56 18.78 -2.43
N ALA A 284 2.30 19.47 -1.55
CA ALA A 284 3.50 18.93 -0.91
C ALA A 284 3.16 17.97 0.25
N GLN A 285 1.92 17.99 0.75
CA GLN A 285 1.47 17.13 1.83
C GLN A 285 0.50 16.06 1.36
N VAL A 286 -0.38 16.38 0.39
CA VAL A 286 -1.42 15.47 -0.08
C VAL A 286 -1.43 15.40 -1.61
N ARG A 287 -1.40 14.18 -2.13
CA ARG A 287 -1.65 13.89 -3.54
C ARG A 287 -2.99 13.20 -3.71
N ARG A 288 -3.70 13.57 -4.78
CA ARG A 288 -4.93 12.93 -5.22
C ARG A 288 -4.62 12.14 -6.47
N VAL A 289 -4.63 10.82 -6.37
CA VAL A 289 -4.30 9.93 -7.49
C VAL A 289 -5.45 8.99 -7.76
N GLY A 290 -5.56 8.47 -8.97
CA GLY A 290 -6.62 7.53 -9.31
C GLY A 290 -6.55 7.18 -10.79
N PRO A 291 -6.76 5.90 -11.16
CA PRO A 291 -6.64 5.44 -12.52
C PRO A 291 -7.81 5.93 -13.41
N GLU A 292 -8.95 6.26 -12.80
CA GLU A 292 -10.16 6.66 -13.50
C GLU A 292 -10.87 7.80 -12.78
N THR A 293 -11.54 8.65 -13.55
CA THR A 293 -12.53 9.60 -13.04
C THR A 293 -13.89 8.92 -13.07
N SER A 294 -14.29 8.29 -11.97
CA SER A 294 -15.68 7.83 -11.79
C SER A 294 -16.43 8.83 -10.89
N ALA A 295 -17.74 8.95 -11.11
CA ALA A 295 -18.58 9.83 -10.31
C ALA A 295 -18.79 9.31 -8.87
N PHE A 296 -18.67 8.00 -8.64
CA PHE A 296 -18.87 7.36 -7.33
C PHE A 296 -18.00 6.11 -7.08
N PRO A 297 -16.69 6.13 -7.35
CA PRO A 297 -15.82 5.01 -7.05
C PRO A 297 -15.59 4.92 -5.54
N PHE A 298 -15.55 3.69 -5.02
CA PHE A 298 -15.02 3.42 -3.70
C PHE A 298 -13.64 2.79 -3.85
N PHE A 299 -12.62 3.48 -3.32
CA PHE A 299 -11.25 3.02 -3.43
C PHE A 299 -10.83 2.18 -2.23
N GLY A 300 -10.47 0.92 -2.45
CA GLY A 300 -9.64 0.17 -1.52
C GLY A 300 -8.17 0.44 -1.78
N VAL A 301 -7.35 0.36 -0.73
CA VAL A 301 -5.89 0.51 -0.84
C VAL A 301 -5.19 -0.63 -0.12
N ASN A 302 -4.08 -1.09 -0.69
CA ASN A 302 -3.16 -2.04 -0.07
C ASN A 302 -1.73 -1.76 -0.54
N TYR A 303 -0.73 -2.29 0.16
CA TYR A 303 0.68 -2.08 -0.16
C TYR A 303 1.45 -3.40 -0.20
N ASN A 304 2.34 -3.53 -1.17
CA ASN A 304 3.25 -4.66 -1.31
C ASN A 304 4.67 -4.22 -0.93
N PRO A 305 5.15 -4.54 0.27
CA PRO A 305 6.49 -4.14 0.70
C PRO A 305 7.61 -4.83 -0.08
N ALA A 306 7.34 -5.97 -0.74
CA ALA A 306 8.35 -6.67 -1.52
C ALA A 306 8.57 -6.04 -2.90
N THR A 307 7.57 -5.36 -3.46
CA THR A 307 7.66 -4.72 -4.79
C THR A 307 7.60 -3.19 -4.74
N GLY A 308 7.22 -2.61 -3.61
CA GLY A 308 6.94 -1.17 -3.50
C GLY A 308 5.66 -0.72 -4.21
N GLU A 309 4.86 -1.67 -4.73
CA GLU A 309 3.58 -1.37 -5.37
C GLU A 309 2.50 -1.08 -4.32
N MET A 310 1.75 -0.01 -4.57
CA MET A 310 0.44 0.23 -4.02
C MET A 310 -0.61 -0.41 -4.94
N TYR A 311 -1.52 -1.18 -4.36
CA TYR A 311 -2.71 -1.66 -5.04
C TYR A 311 -3.91 -0.78 -4.73
N VAL A 312 -4.62 -0.40 -5.78
CA VAL A 312 -5.83 0.40 -5.75
C VAL A 312 -6.95 -0.46 -6.28
N THR A 313 -8.00 -0.65 -5.49
CA THR A 313 -9.21 -1.32 -5.96
C THR A 313 -10.27 -0.27 -6.20
N ASN A 314 -10.99 -0.35 -7.31
CA ASN A 314 -12.19 0.47 -7.55
C ASN A 314 -13.39 -0.47 -7.57
N THR A 315 -14.41 -0.11 -6.81
CA THR A 315 -15.73 -0.73 -6.88
C THR A 315 -16.78 0.35 -7.14
N ASP A 316 -17.54 0.18 -8.22
CA ASP A 316 -18.74 1.00 -8.49
C ASP A 316 -19.99 0.25 -8.00
N PHE A 317 -20.45 0.59 -6.80
CA PHE A 317 -21.63 0.00 -6.16
C PHE A 317 -22.97 0.40 -6.81
N PHE A 318 -22.97 1.20 -7.87
CA PHE A 318 -24.17 1.65 -8.56
C PHE A 318 -24.34 1.03 -9.95
N GLN A 319 -23.41 0.17 -10.38
CA GLN A 319 -23.49 -0.60 -11.62
C GLN A 319 -23.80 -2.08 -11.34
N SER A 320 -24.40 -2.79 -12.32
CA SER A 320 -24.69 -4.22 -12.20
C SER A 320 -24.26 -4.96 -13.47
N PRO A 321 -23.37 -5.97 -13.38
CA PRO A 321 -22.64 -6.40 -12.17
C PRO A 321 -21.73 -5.29 -11.62
N PHE A 322 -21.40 -5.32 -10.32
CA PHE A 322 -20.47 -4.36 -9.73
C PHE A 322 -19.08 -4.61 -10.35
N PRO A 323 -18.53 -3.69 -11.18
CA PRO A 323 -17.20 -3.88 -11.70
C PRO A 323 -16.21 -3.73 -10.54
N VAL A 324 -15.36 -4.74 -10.37
CA VAL A 324 -14.19 -4.66 -9.49
C VAL A 324 -12.96 -4.66 -10.38
N THR A 325 -12.16 -3.60 -10.27
CA THR A 325 -10.93 -3.45 -11.02
C THR A 325 -9.82 -3.08 -10.07
N TRP A 326 -8.66 -3.68 -10.30
CA TRP A 326 -7.47 -3.47 -9.51
C TRP A 326 -6.40 -2.84 -10.37
N TRP A 327 -5.68 -1.87 -9.81
CA TRP A 327 -4.49 -1.30 -10.42
C TRP A 327 -3.33 -1.34 -9.45
N ALA A 328 -2.12 -1.47 -9.99
CA ALA A 328 -0.88 -1.28 -9.26
C ALA A 328 -0.26 0.06 -9.67
N THR A 329 0.30 0.79 -8.71
CA THR A 329 1.15 1.97 -8.93
C THR A 329 2.30 1.92 -7.93
N SER A 330 3.52 2.24 -8.33
CA SER A 330 4.70 2.16 -7.45
C SER A 330 5.18 3.54 -7.02
N GLY A 331 5.78 3.58 -5.83
CA GLY A 331 6.57 4.73 -5.36
C GLY A 331 8.00 4.69 -5.92
N GLY A 332 8.43 3.53 -6.43
CA GLY A 332 9.72 3.37 -7.08
C GLY A 332 9.86 4.26 -8.33
N PRO A 333 11.09 4.53 -8.76
CA PRO A 333 11.32 5.31 -9.97
C PRO A 333 10.65 4.60 -11.15
N ARG A 334 9.80 5.29 -11.93
CA ARG A 334 9.14 4.69 -13.11
C ARG A 334 10.12 4.02 -14.09
N ALA A 335 11.37 4.47 -14.10
CA ALA A 335 12.43 3.97 -14.97
C ALA A 335 13.14 2.71 -14.44
N ASP A 336 12.76 2.21 -13.27
CA ASP A 336 13.15 0.89 -12.76
C ASP A 336 12.25 -0.16 -13.44
N LEU A 337 12.69 -0.60 -14.61
CA LEU A 337 12.00 -1.50 -15.52
C LEU A 337 12.29 -2.97 -15.21
N ASP A 338 13.39 -3.29 -14.54
CA ASP A 338 13.69 -4.66 -14.10
C ASP A 338 13.26 -4.94 -12.66
N GLY A 339 12.85 -3.90 -11.93
CA GLY A 339 12.25 -4.00 -10.60
C GLY A 339 13.26 -4.31 -9.51
N ASP A 340 14.55 -4.05 -9.73
CA ASP A 340 15.61 -4.26 -8.73
C ASP A 340 15.68 -3.15 -7.68
N GLY A 341 14.84 -2.13 -7.81
CA GLY A 341 14.75 -0.98 -6.93
C GLY A 341 15.74 0.12 -7.28
N VAL A 342 16.50 0.04 -8.38
CA VAL A 342 17.50 1.05 -8.77
C VAL A 342 17.54 1.25 -10.29
N VAL A 343 17.27 2.47 -10.75
CA VAL A 343 17.41 2.80 -12.18
C VAL A 343 18.88 2.73 -12.61
N GLY A 344 19.20 1.78 -13.48
CA GLY A 344 20.56 1.52 -13.92
C GLY A 344 20.66 0.78 -15.24
N ALA A 345 21.74 0.00 -15.35
CA ALA A 345 22.11 -0.65 -16.60
C ALA A 345 21.20 -1.83 -16.96
N GLY A 346 20.56 -2.45 -15.96
CA GLY A 346 19.56 -3.50 -16.17
C GLY A 346 18.32 -2.94 -16.85
N ASP A 347 17.77 -1.85 -16.33
CA ASP A 347 16.63 -1.13 -16.93
C ASP A 347 16.93 -0.63 -18.34
N LEU A 348 18.13 -0.08 -18.55
CA LEU A 348 18.57 0.32 -19.88
C LEU A 348 18.57 -0.87 -20.84
N GLY A 349 18.98 -2.05 -20.36
CA GLY A 349 18.90 -3.29 -21.12
C GLY A 349 17.47 -3.66 -21.50
N VAL A 350 16.53 -3.55 -20.56
CA VAL A 350 15.09 -3.79 -20.80
C VAL A 350 14.53 -2.80 -21.82
N LEU A 351 14.74 -1.50 -21.62
CA LEU A 351 14.26 -0.44 -22.52
C LEU A 351 14.78 -0.63 -23.95
N LEU A 352 16.07 -0.90 -24.12
CA LEU A 352 16.66 -1.14 -25.43
C LEU A 352 16.18 -2.45 -26.06
N GLY A 353 15.84 -3.45 -25.26
CA GLY A 353 15.22 -4.70 -25.73
C GLY A 353 13.82 -4.49 -26.30
N LEU A 354 13.09 -3.51 -25.79
CA LEU A 354 11.72 -3.15 -26.21
C LEU A 354 11.68 -1.97 -27.21
N TRP A 355 12.82 -1.53 -27.71
CA TRP A 355 12.91 -0.35 -28.58
C TRP A 355 12.02 -0.45 -29.83
N GLY A 356 11.21 0.58 -30.07
CA GLY A 356 10.29 0.69 -31.21
C GLY A 356 9.01 -0.15 -31.07
N THR A 357 8.79 -0.80 -29.93
CA THR A 357 7.52 -1.46 -29.60
C THR A 357 6.54 -0.46 -28.98
N ALA A 358 5.28 -0.87 -28.84
CA ALA A 358 4.26 -0.13 -28.09
C ALA A 358 4.07 -0.73 -26.69
N ASP A 359 5.11 -1.33 -26.12
CA ASP A 359 5.05 -1.93 -24.80
C ASP A 359 4.98 -0.84 -23.73
N GLU A 360 3.81 -0.73 -23.08
CA GLU A 360 3.51 0.30 -22.08
C GLU A 360 4.42 0.22 -20.86
N SER A 361 5.05 -0.93 -20.59
CA SER A 361 5.97 -1.08 -19.45
C SER A 361 7.25 -0.27 -19.64
N ALA A 362 7.72 -0.08 -20.88
CA ALA A 362 8.94 0.67 -21.20
C ALA A 362 8.68 2.01 -21.90
N ASP A 363 7.43 2.33 -22.23
CA ASP A 363 7.00 3.65 -22.70
C ASP A 363 6.82 4.61 -21.51
N LEU A 364 7.96 5.08 -20.99
CA LEU A 364 8.06 6.02 -19.87
C LEU A 364 7.48 7.41 -20.20
N SER A 365 7.36 7.75 -21.48
CA SER A 365 6.83 9.02 -21.95
C SER A 365 5.32 8.99 -22.18
N GLY A 366 4.75 7.78 -22.35
CA GLY A 366 3.35 7.55 -22.66
C GLY A 366 2.95 8.02 -24.06
N ASP A 367 3.89 8.09 -25.01
CA ASP A 367 3.63 8.55 -26.37
C ASP A 367 3.22 7.42 -27.35
N GLY A 368 3.15 6.20 -26.84
CA GLY A 368 2.74 4.98 -27.53
C GLY A 368 3.90 4.25 -28.21
N VAL A 369 5.15 4.66 -28.02
CA VAL A 369 6.32 3.96 -28.58
C VAL A 369 7.56 4.07 -27.69
N VAL A 370 8.18 2.94 -27.37
CA VAL A 370 9.46 2.91 -26.64
C VAL A 370 10.58 3.47 -27.54
N GLY A 371 11.18 4.58 -27.14
CA GLY A 371 12.18 5.28 -27.93
C GLY A 371 13.04 6.27 -27.16
N ALA A 372 13.48 7.32 -27.87
CA ALA A 372 14.48 8.25 -27.34
C ALA A 372 13.95 9.13 -26.21
N ALA A 373 12.63 9.37 -26.16
CA ALA A 373 11.99 10.10 -25.07
C ALA A 373 12.09 9.29 -23.77
N ASP A 374 11.80 8.00 -23.82
CA ASP A 374 11.86 7.09 -22.67
C ASP A 374 13.29 6.91 -22.18
N LEU A 375 14.23 6.73 -23.10
CA LEU A 375 15.65 6.68 -22.76
C LEU A 375 16.12 7.96 -22.05
N ALA A 376 15.64 9.13 -22.45
CA ALA A 376 15.99 10.38 -21.78
C ALA A 376 15.41 10.44 -20.36
N ILE A 377 14.20 9.92 -20.14
CA ILE A 377 13.60 9.80 -18.80
C ILE A 377 14.41 8.83 -17.94
N LEU A 378 14.74 7.65 -18.46
CA LEU A 378 15.55 6.65 -17.75
C LEU A 378 16.91 7.20 -17.34
N LEU A 379 17.64 7.81 -18.27
CA LEU A 379 18.96 8.39 -17.98
C LEU A 379 18.87 9.60 -17.04
N GLY A 380 17.74 10.33 -17.05
CA GLY A 380 17.47 11.40 -16.10
C GLY A 380 17.30 10.90 -14.66
N SER A 381 16.80 9.67 -14.50
CA SER A 381 16.59 8.99 -13.22
C SER A 381 17.74 8.06 -12.83
N TRP A 382 18.86 8.07 -13.54
CA TRP A 382 19.96 7.12 -13.32
C TRP A 382 20.50 7.17 -11.89
N GLY A 383 20.51 6.01 -11.22
CA GLY A 383 20.94 5.83 -9.84
C GLY A 383 19.88 6.20 -8.80
N CYS A 384 18.64 6.46 -9.22
CA CYS A 384 17.52 6.62 -8.29
C CYS A 384 17.03 5.28 -7.77
N SER A 385 16.67 5.25 -6.49
CA SER A 385 16.20 4.10 -5.74
C SER A 385 15.02 4.47 -4.86
#